data_AF-A0AAJ2IZP6-F1
#
_entry.id   AF-A0AAJ2IZP6-F1
#
_cell.length_a   1.000
_cell.length_b   1.000
_cell.length_c   1.000
_cell.angle_alpha   90.00
_cell.angle_beta   90.00
_cell.angle_gamma   90.00
#
_symmetry.space_group_name_H-M   'P 1'
#
loop_
_entity.id
_entity.type
_entity.pdbx_description
1 polymer ?
#
loop_
_entity_poly.entity_id
_entity_poly.type
_entity_poly.pdbx_seq_one_letter_code
_entity_poly.pdbx_strand_id
1 'polypeptide(L)'
;MKRAKICALIGSIFTTLIAVLMMFAFIRFIINWEGKDLEMTLTIAGHSGLFLLKLFALVFVIVMSIMIVNWVSFIRMDRPTGGIWQLYQLVIGSFYILISMLNLYVMVVALPLGLCFVLAFILARMDSV
;
A
#
# COMPACT_ATOMS: atom_id res chain seq x y z
N MET A 1 10.84 21.52 6.52
CA MET A 1 10.46 20.42 5.60
C MET A 1 11.25 19.10 5.78
N LYS A 2 12.44 19.07 6.42
CA LYS A 2 13.24 17.83 6.53
C LYS A 2 12.53 16.67 7.25
N ARG A 3 11.77 16.97 8.32
CA ARG A 3 11.08 15.96 9.12
C ARG A 3 9.90 15.32 8.37
N ALA A 4 9.10 16.14 7.70
CA ALA A 4 7.99 15.70 6.85
C ALA A 4 8.45 14.72 5.76
N LYS A 5 9.58 15.03 5.11
CA LYS A 5 10.22 14.15 4.11
C LYS A 5 10.65 12.80 4.69
N ILE A 6 11.20 12.77 5.91
CA ILE A 6 11.59 11.51 6.55
C ILE A 6 10.37 10.61 6.76
N CYS A 7 9.26 11.18 7.28
CA CYS A 7 8.02 10.43 7.47
C CYS A 7 7.45 9.90 6.14
N ALA A 8 7.41 10.73 5.09
CA ALA A 8 6.95 10.32 3.77
C ALA A 8 7.85 9.25 3.13
N LEU A 9 9.17 9.34 3.34
CA LEU A 9 10.15 8.36 2.87
C LEU A 9 9.93 7.01 3.54
N ILE A 10 9.80 7.00 4.87
CA ILE A 10 9.54 5.78 5.65
C ILE A 10 8.26 5.11 5.16
N GLY A 11 7.15 5.87 5.06
CA GLY A 11 5.88 5.35 4.55
C GLY A 11 6.02 4.75 3.13
N SER A 12 6.76 5.41 2.25
CA SER A 12 7.00 4.93 0.87
C SER A 12 7.84 3.65 0.82
N ILE A 13 8.88 3.54 1.67
CA ILE A 13 9.71 2.34 1.79
C ILE A 13 8.88 1.16 2.29
N PHE A 14 8.09 1.34 3.36
CA PHE A 14 7.23 0.27 3.87
C PHE A 14 6.17 -0.14 2.84
N THR A 15 5.57 0.81 2.12
CA THR A 15 4.63 0.48 1.03
C THR A 15 5.31 -0.36 -0.06
N THR A 16 6.56 -0.01 -0.40
CA THR A 16 7.35 -0.76 -1.38
C THR A 16 7.62 -2.18 -0.90
N LEU A 17 7.96 -2.35 0.38
CA LEU A 17 8.18 -3.68 0.96
C LEU A 17 6.90 -4.53 0.90
N ILE A 18 5.73 -3.97 1.20
CA ILE A 18 4.43 -4.64 1.07
C ILE A 18 4.17 -5.04 -0.39
N ALA A 19 4.42 -4.14 -1.34
CA ALA A 19 4.22 -4.42 -2.76
C ALA A 19 5.14 -5.56 -3.26
N VAL A 20 6.40 -5.57 -2.85
CA VAL A 20 7.36 -6.64 -3.18
C VAL A 20 6.94 -7.98 -2.57
N LEU A 21 6.51 -8.00 -1.30
CA LEU A 21 5.99 -9.22 -0.67
C LEU A 21 4.74 -9.74 -1.40
N MET A 22 3.84 -8.84 -1.83
CA MET A 22 2.68 -9.22 -2.63
C MET A 22 3.09 -9.76 -4.00
N MET A 23 4.13 -9.23 -4.63
CA MET A 23 4.68 -9.77 -5.88
C MET A 23 5.19 -11.20 -5.70
N PHE A 24 5.93 -11.48 -4.63
CA PHE A 24 6.37 -12.85 -4.32
C PHE A 24 5.19 -13.79 -4.06
N ALA A 25 4.17 -13.32 -3.34
CA ALA A 25 2.94 -14.07 -3.12
C ALA A 25 2.21 -14.38 -4.43
N PHE A 26 2.17 -13.42 -5.37
CA PHE A 26 1.57 -13.61 -6.69
C PHE A 26 2.32 -14.64 -7.53
N ILE A 27 3.65 -14.57 -7.55
CA ILE A 27 4.48 -15.56 -8.26
C ILE A 27 4.25 -16.96 -7.68
N ARG A 28 4.25 -17.10 -6.35
CA ARG A 28 3.93 -18.37 -5.67
C ARG A 28 2.52 -18.87 -6.02
N PHE A 29 1.54 -17.98 -6.09
CA PHE A 29 0.18 -18.32 -6.49
C PHE A 29 0.14 -18.90 -7.91
N ILE A 30 0.82 -18.28 -8.87
CA ILE A 30 0.89 -18.76 -10.27
C ILE A 30 1.59 -20.12 -10.36
N ILE A 31 2.73 -20.30 -9.70
CA ILE A 31 3.48 -21.57 -9.72
C ILE A 31 2.61 -22.72 -9.16
N ASN A 32 1.92 -22.48 -8.04
CA ASN A 32 1.04 -23.48 -7.44
C ASN A 32 -0.23 -23.72 -8.26
N TRP A 33 -0.69 -22.73 -9.03
CA TRP A 33 -1.80 -22.86 -9.98
C TRP A 33 -1.44 -23.81 -11.13
N GLU A 34 -0.26 -23.65 -11.72
CA GLU A 34 0.24 -24.52 -12.80
C GLU A 34 0.41 -25.98 -12.37
N GLY A 35 0.70 -26.21 -11.08
CA GLY A 35 0.82 -27.56 -10.49
C GLY A 35 -0.50 -28.34 -10.30
N LYS A 36 -1.66 -27.78 -10.66
CA LYS A 36 -3.03 -28.37 -10.48
C LYS A 36 -3.48 -28.64 -9.03
N ASP A 37 -2.58 -28.58 -8.04
CA ASP A 37 -2.91 -28.72 -6.61
C ASP A 37 -3.90 -27.64 -6.12
N LEU A 38 -3.80 -26.42 -6.69
CA LEU A 38 -4.65 -25.30 -6.31
C LEU A 38 -6.06 -25.41 -6.91
N GLU A 39 -6.21 -25.84 -8.16
CA GLU A 39 -7.53 -26.04 -8.80
C GLU A 39 -8.36 -27.10 -8.06
N MET A 40 -7.73 -28.20 -7.63
CA MET A 40 -8.40 -29.24 -6.84
C MET A 40 -8.90 -28.69 -5.50
N THR A 41 -8.07 -27.92 -4.81
CA THR A 41 -8.40 -27.29 -3.52
C THR A 41 -9.49 -26.22 -3.65
N LEU A 42 -9.46 -25.41 -4.71
CA LEU A 42 -10.45 -24.36 -4.98
C LEU A 42 -11.81 -24.91 -5.41
N THR A 43 -11.83 -26.00 -6.18
CA THR A 43 -13.07 -26.65 -6.61
C THR A 43 -13.81 -27.23 -5.40
N ILE A 44 -13.07 -27.79 -4.43
CA ILE A 44 -13.62 -28.25 -3.15
C ILE A 44 -14.19 -27.08 -2.33
N ALA A 45 -13.60 -25.89 -2.41
CA ALA A 45 -14.07 -24.68 -1.74
C ALA A 45 -15.23 -23.96 -2.48
N GLY A 46 -15.71 -24.49 -3.62
CA GLY A 46 -16.83 -23.91 -4.37
C GLY A 46 -16.51 -22.62 -5.13
N HIS A 47 -15.23 -22.25 -5.26
CA HIS A 47 -14.81 -21.05 -5.97
C HIS A 47 -14.10 -21.39 -7.28
N SER A 48 -14.50 -20.75 -8.39
CA SER A 48 -13.76 -20.87 -9.65
C SER A 48 -12.40 -20.22 -9.48
N GLY A 49 -11.30 -20.95 -9.61
CA GLY A 49 -10.00 -20.31 -9.35
C GLY A 49 -9.57 -19.29 -10.42
N LEU A 50 -10.24 -19.26 -11.59
CA LEU A 50 -10.17 -18.13 -12.52
C LEU A 50 -10.66 -16.80 -11.88
N PHE A 51 -11.69 -16.86 -11.02
CA PHE A 51 -12.17 -15.69 -10.27
C PHE A 51 -11.13 -15.24 -9.24
N LEU A 52 -10.51 -16.19 -8.53
CA LEU A 52 -9.50 -15.88 -7.52
C LEU A 52 -8.23 -15.29 -8.14
N LEU A 53 -7.80 -15.80 -9.31
CA LEU A 53 -6.75 -15.20 -10.12
C LEU A 53 -7.07 -13.75 -10.51
N LYS A 54 -8.29 -13.49 -11.03
CA LYS A 54 -8.72 -12.13 -11.42
C LYS A 54 -8.71 -11.17 -10.24
N LEU A 55 -9.22 -11.62 -9.09
CA LEU A 55 -9.28 -10.80 -7.88
C LEU A 55 -7.87 -10.51 -7.33
N PHE A 56 -6.99 -11.51 -7.31
CA PHE A 56 -5.61 -11.32 -6.87
C PHE A 56 -4.84 -10.40 -7.82
N ALA A 57 -5.00 -10.57 -9.14
CA ALA A 57 -4.40 -9.69 -10.14
C ALA A 57 -4.88 -8.24 -10.01
N LEU A 58 -6.18 -8.02 -9.75
CA LEU A 58 -6.73 -6.70 -9.48
C LEU A 58 -6.06 -6.06 -8.26
N VAL A 59 -5.98 -6.80 -7.15
CA VAL A 59 -5.35 -6.32 -5.91
C VAL A 59 -3.88 -5.99 -6.14
N PHE A 60 -3.15 -6.82 -6.90
CA PHE A 60 -1.77 -6.58 -7.26
C PHE A 60 -1.58 -5.26 -8.04
N VAL A 61 -2.41 -5.02 -9.06
CA VAL A 61 -2.38 -3.78 -9.84
C VAL A 61 -2.65 -2.56 -8.96
N ILE A 62 -3.62 -2.66 -8.04
CA ILE A 62 -3.95 -1.57 -7.10
C ILE A 62 -2.76 -1.26 -6.20
N VAL A 63 -2.14 -2.28 -5.58
CA VAL A 63 -1.01 -2.08 -4.68
C VAL A 63 0.21 -1.51 -5.41
N MET A 64 0.52 -2.00 -6.61
CA MET A 64 1.60 -1.44 -7.43
C MET A 64 1.34 0.01 -7.80
N SER A 65 0.08 0.36 -8.12
CA SER A 65 -0.30 1.74 -8.43
C SER A 65 -0.12 2.65 -7.20
N ILE A 66 -0.56 2.22 -6.02
CA ILE A 66 -0.39 2.97 -4.76
C ILE A 66 1.10 3.18 -4.46
N MET A 67 1.93 2.14 -4.63
CA MET A 67 3.38 2.25 -4.45
C MET A 67 3.98 3.34 -5.34
N ILE A 68 3.62 3.35 -6.63
CA ILE A 68 4.10 4.37 -7.58
C ILE A 68 3.66 5.77 -7.15
N VAL A 69 2.38 5.95 -6.82
CA VAL A 69 1.85 7.26 -6.41
C VAL A 69 2.48 7.74 -5.10
N ASN A 70 2.80 6.85 -4.16
CA ASN A 70 3.52 7.19 -2.92
C ASN A 70 4.92 7.76 -3.23
N TRP A 71 5.67 7.13 -4.14
CA TRP A 71 6.95 7.66 -4.60
C TRP A 71 6.82 9.00 -5.33
N VAL A 72 5.80 9.16 -6.18
CA VAL A 72 5.54 10.43 -6.87
C VAL A 72 5.23 11.53 -5.86
N SER A 73 4.41 11.24 -4.84
CA SER A 73 4.10 12.17 -3.74
C SER A 73 5.36 12.58 -2.98
N PHE A 74 6.22 11.63 -2.64
CA PHE A 74 7.48 11.90 -1.96
C PHE A 74 8.40 12.84 -2.76
N ILE A 75 8.59 12.57 -4.06
CA ILE A 75 9.47 13.38 -4.92
C ILE A 75 8.92 14.79 -5.13
N ARG A 76 7.59 14.92 -5.26
CA ARG A 76 6.94 16.20 -5.58
C ARG A 76 6.58 17.04 -4.35
N MET A 77 6.95 16.59 -3.15
CA MET A 77 6.61 17.24 -1.88
C MET A 77 7.18 18.67 -1.75
N ASP A 78 8.34 18.95 -2.34
CA ASP A 78 9.02 20.27 -2.25
C ASP A 78 8.65 21.23 -3.40
N ARG A 79 7.85 20.80 -4.38
CA ARG A 79 7.51 21.65 -5.55
C ARG A 79 6.40 22.64 -5.20
N PRO A 80 6.23 23.74 -5.96
CA PRO A 80 5.10 24.67 -5.80
C PRO A 80 3.73 23.98 -5.94
N THR A 81 3.65 22.88 -6.69
CA THR A 81 2.47 22.00 -6.78
C THR A 81 2.36 20.99 -5.62
N GLY A 82 3.20 21.12 -4.59
CA GLY A 82 3.36 20.16 -3.49
C GLY A 82 2.13 20.02 -2.61
N GLY A 83 1.26 21.05 -2.56
CA GLY A 83 0.03 21.03 -1.76
C GLY A 83 -0.90 19.86 -2.09
N ILE A 84 -1.01 19.48 -3.38
CA ILE A 84 -1.82 18.31 -3.80
C ILE A 84 -1.20 17.01 -3.29
N TRP A 85 0.13 16.90 -3.34
CA TRP A 85 0.87 15.72 -2.92
C TRP A 85 0.91 15.56 -1.39
N GLN A 86 0.90 16.67 -0.66
CA GLN A 86 0.70 16.70 0.78
C GLN A 86 -0.72 16.25 1.15
N LEU A 87 -1.75 16.76 0.46
CA LEU A 87 -3.13 16.31 0.66
C LEU A 87 -3.28 14.80 0.39
N TYR A 88 -2.63 14.29 -0.65
CA TYR A 88 -2.58 12.86 -0.92
C TYR A 88 -2.02 12.07 0.27
N GLN A 89 -0.93 12.53 0.92
CA GLN A 89 -0.37 11.88 2.11
C GLN A 89 -1.38 11.84 3.26
N LEU A 90 -2.17 12.91 3.45
CA LEU A 90 -3.26 12.89 4.43
C LEU A 90 -4.30 11.83 4.08
N VAL A 91 -4.79 11.83 2.84
CA VAL A 91 -5.85 10.91 2.39
C VAL A 91 -5.41 9.45 2.53
N ILE A 92 -4.23 9.11 2.01
CA ILE A 92 -3.71 7.74 2.07
C ILE A 92 -3.38 7.34 3.51
N GLY A 93 -2.86 8.25 4.32
CA GLY A 93 -2.57 8.01 5.73
C GLY A 93 -3.83 7.72 6.54
N SER A 94 -4.88 8.53 6.37
CA SER A 94 -6.18 8.30 6.99
C SER A 94 -6.79 6.96 6.55
N PHE A 95 -6.66 6.61 5.28
CA PHE A 95 -7.14 5.32 4.76
C PHE A 95 -6.45 4.13 5.46
N TYR A 96 -5.13 4.17 5.63
CA TYR A 96 -4.40 3.14 6.35
C TYR A 96 -4.76 3.06 7.85
N ILE A 97 -5.05 4.20 8.49
CA ILE A 97 -5.56 4.22 9.87
C ILE A 97 -6.94 3.57 9.95
N LEU A 98 -7.85 3.87 9.02
CA LEU A 98 -9.18 3.23 8.99
C LEU A 98 -9.07 1.71 8.78
N ILE A 99 -8.20 1.28 7.85
CA ILE A 99 -7.94 -0.14 7.60
C ILE A 99 -7.36 -0.84 8.85
N SER A 100 -6.53 -0.13 9.62
CA SER A 100 -5.93 -0.69 10.84
C SER A 100 -6.96 -1.14 11.88
N MET A 101 -8.20 -0.61 11.83
CA MET A 101 -9.28 -0.96 12.76
C MET A 101 -9.96 -2.30 12.44
N LEU A 102 -9.67 -2.93 11.29
CA LEU A 102 -10.35 -4.15 10.85
C LEU A 102 -9.96 -5.39 11.65
N ASN A 103 -8.67 -5.57 11.95
CA ASN A 103 -8.14 -6.73 12.69
C ASN A 103 -6.75 -6.40 13.25
N LEU A 104 -6.36 -7.05 14.35
CA LEU A 104 -5.05 -6.95 14.98
C LEU A 104 -3.87 -7.15 14.01
N TYR A 105 -3.91 -8.16 13.14
CA TYR A 105 -2.83 -8.39 12.17
C TYR A 105 -2.66 -7.23 11.20
N VAL A 106 -3.79 -6.69 10.71
CA VAL A 106 -3.83 -5.53 9.82
C VAL A 106 -3.38 -4.28 10.56
N MET A 107 -3.75 -4.15 11.83
CA MET A 107 -3.37 -3.02 12.69
C MET A 107 -1.86 -2.87 12.81
N VAL A 108 -1.15 -3.97 13.09
CA VAL A 108 0.32 -3.96 13.28
C VAL A 108 1.06 -3.43 12.05
N VAL A 109 0.51 -3.65 10.85
CA VAL A 109 1.15 -3.22 9.59
C VAL A 109 0.62 -1.87 9.12
N ALA A 110 -0.69 -1.66 9.14
CA ALA A 110 -1.34 -0.48 8.56
C ALA A 110 -1.25 0.76 9.47
N LEU A 111 -1.27 0.59 10.80
CA LEU A 111 -1.23 1.71 11.73
C LEU A 111 0.09 2.50 11.65
N PRO A 112 1.29 1.87 11.72
CA PRO A 112 2.55 2.62 11.59
C PRO A 112 2.65 3.33 10.24
N LEU A 113 2.16 2.70 9.18
CA LEU A 113 2.15 3.26 7.83
C LEU A 113 1.26 4.51 7.73
N GLY A 114 0.04 4.40 8.26
CA GLY A 114 -0.92 5.50 8.30
C GLY A 114 -0.41 6.69 9.10
N LEU A 115 0.18 6.43 10.27
CA LEU A 115 0.81 7.47 11.09
C LEU A 115 1.96 8.17 10.36
N CYS A 116 2.81 7.44 9.63
CA CYS A 116 3.89 8.05 8.85
C CYS A 116 3.36 9.05 7.81
N PHE A 117 2.32 8.69 7.05
CA PHE A 117 1.78 9.58 6.03
C PHE A 117 1.00 10.77 6.60
N VAL A 118 0.24 10.58 7.69
CA VAL A 118 -0.44 11.69 8.37
C VAL A 118 0.57 12.65 9.00
N LEU A 119 1.60 12.14 9.66
CA LEU A 119 2.67 12.97 10.23
C LEU A 119 3.43 13.73 9.15
N ALA A 120 3.67 13.09 7.98
CA ALA A 120 4.29 13.76 6.86
C ALA A 120 3.48 14.98 6.39
N PHE A 121 2.14 14.87 6.33
CA PHE A 121 1.27 16.01 6.04
C PHE A 121 1.32 17.09 7.13
N ILE A 122 1.13 16.72 8.40
CA ILE A 122 1.07 17.68 9.52
C ILE A 122 2.38 18.46 9.61
N LEU A 123 3.53 17.77 9.55
CA LEU A 123 4.84 18.40 9.62
C LEU A 123 5.12 19.29 8.40
N ALA A 124 4.66 18.90 7.21
CA ALA A 124 4.81 19.74 6.01
C ALA A 124 4.04 21.05 6.14
N ARG A 125 2.85 21.02 6.75
CA ARG A 125 2.04 22.21 7.01
C ARG A 125 2.62 23.08 8.11
N MET A 126 3.07 22.49 9.21
CA MET A 126 3.71 23.22 10.31
C MET A 126 4.98 23.96 9.85
N ASP A 127 5.78 23.34 8.98
CA ASP A 127 7.00 23.96 8.44
C ASP A 127 6.73 25.03 7.37
N SER A 128 5.48 25.20 6.93
CA SER A 128 5.07 26.18 5.91
C SER A 128 4.43 27.45 6.47
N VAL A 129 4.15 27.46 7.78
CA VAL A 129 3.66 28.60 8.56
C VAL A 129 4.86 29.28 9.22
#